data_AF-A0A2G2F4S7-F1
#
_entry.id   AF-A0A2G2F4S7-F1
#
_cell.length_a   1.000
_cell.length_b   1.000
_cell.length_c   1.000
_cell.angle_alpha   90.00
_cell.angle_beta   90.00
_cell.angle_gamma   90.00
#
_symmetry.space_group_name_H-M   'P 1'
#
loop_
_entity.id
_entity.type
_entity.pdbx_description
1 polymer ?
#
loop_
_entity_poly.entity_id
_entity_poly.type
_entity_poly.pdbx_seq_one_letter_code
_entity_poly.pdbx_strand_id
1 'polypeptide(L)'
;MTKTLRYSTENIQLIFDNLKNIQTQGKARDFEIRIDDFITVQRTNDLSLFYCYQNALKRESNEVSFILYKGNSRKYDKYVLIRKEAKIFSPNESTTEYIESRVKQAVEEHKKKLEFERLKEENKSQKERIRELKQKVSGLEEKQKGDIKSLIELAKGFISKPNASGKADEDSPINGAENLEMAKMITHFKNRFGEEVFEKALGVGLQLAEHPKIIEEVKAFINQKLNNENN
;
A
#
# COMPACT_ATOMS: atom_id res chain seq x y z
N MET A 1 -38.91 -15.57 -16.78
CA MET A 1 -38.88 -15.94 -15.34
C MET A 1 -38.29 -14.77 -14.57
N THR A 2 -38.76 -14.47 -13.35
CA THR A 2 -38.17 -13.40 -12.53
C THR A 2 -37.45 -14.03 -11.34
N LYS A 3 -36.19 -13.67 -11.12
CA LYS A 3 -35.38 -14.13 -9.99
C LYS A 3 -34.87 -12.94 -9.20
N THR A 4 -35.19 -12.90 -7.91
CA THR A 4 -34.71 -11.86 -7.00
C THR A 4 -33.48 -12.36 -6.26
N LEU A 5 -32.42 -11.56 -6.24
CA LEU A 5 -31.14 -11.87 -5.62
C LEU A 5 -30.67 -10.68 -4.77
N ARG A 6 -29.79 -10.95 -3.81
CA ARG A 6 -29.06 -9.88 -3.13
C ARG A 6 -28.06 -9.25 -4.11
N TYR A 7 -27.95 -7.92 -4.10
CA TYR A 7 -26.91 -7.26 -4.86
C TYR A 7 -25.53 -7.64 -4.31
N SER A 8 -24.76 -8.33 -5.13
CA SER A 8 -23.38 -8.69 -4.84
C SER A 8 -22.61 -8.82 -6.15
N THR A 9 -21.30 -8.61 -6.10
CA THR A 9 -20.43 -8.70 -7.28
C THR A 9 -20.47 -10.11 -7.88
N GLU A 10 -20.59 -11.14 -7.04
CA GLU A 10 -20.66 -12.54 -7.45
C GLU A 10 -21.94 -12.83 -8.25
N ASN A 11 -23.08 -12.31 -7.81
CA ASN A 11 -24.35 -12.49 -8.53
C ASN A 11 -24.35 -11.75 -9.88
N ILE A 12 -23.73 -10.57 -9.94
CA ILE A 12 -23.55 -9.83 -11.19
C ILE A 12 -22.65 -10.62 -12.14
N GLN A 13 -21.52 -11.12 -11.63
CA GLN A 13 -20.57 -11.90 -12.41
C GLN A 13 -21.22 -13.16 -12.97
N LEU A 14 -22.04 -13.85 -12.17
CA LEU A 14 -22.79 -15.04 -12.61
C LEU A 14 -23.70 -14.73 -13.82
N ILE A 15 -24.37 -13.58 -13.82
CA ILE A 15 -25.22 -13.15 -14.94
C ILE A 15 -24.37 -12.86 -16.17
N PHE A 16 -23.25 -12.15 -16.00
CA PHE A 16 -22.33 -11.84 -17.08
C PHE A 16 -21.73 -13.10 -17.71
N ASP A 17 -21.21 -14.01 -16.89
CA ASP A 17 -20.62 -15.28 -17.34
C ASP A 17 -21.66 -16.13 -18.08
N ASN A 18 -22.93 -16.12 -17.65
CA ASN A 18 -24.00 -16.78 -18.36
C ASN A 18 -24.18 -16.21 -19.77
N LEU A 19 -24.24 -14.88 -19.93
CA LEU A 19 -24.36 -14.24 -21.23
C LEU A 19 -23.14 -14.52 -22.11
N LYS A 20 -21.93 -14.46 -21.55
CA LYS A 20 -20.66 -14.78 -22.23
C LYS A 20 -20.66 -16.21 -22.76
N ASN A 21 -21.03 -17.19 -21.93
CA ASN A 21 -21.10 -18.60 -22.32
C ASN A 21 -22.15 -18.85 -23.41
N ILE A 22 -23.25 -18.12 -23.39
CA ILE A 22 -24.29 -18.22 -24.42
C ILE A 22 -23.81 -17.60 -25.75
N GLN A 23 -23.05 -16.51 -25.69
CA GLN A 23 -22.44 -15.90 -26.87
C GLN A 23 -21.36 -16.79 -27.49
N THR A 24 -20.52 -17.45 -26.69
CA THR A 24 -19.51 -18.40 -27.21
C THR A 24 -20.14 -19.63 -27.88
N GLN A 25 -21.37 -20.00 -27.50
CA GLN A 25 -22.16 -21.04 -28.17
C GLN A 25 -22.85 -20.57 -29.46
N GLY A 26 -22.58 -19.34 -29.92
CA GLY A 26 -23.18 -18.77 -31.15
C GLY A 26 -24.65 -18.37 -31.01
N LYS A 27 -25.18 -18.32 -29.78
CA LYS A 27 -26.58 -17.96 -29.50
C LYS A 27 -26.69 -16.68 -28.68
N ALA A 28 -25.98 -15.62 -29.09
CA ALA A 28 -25.96 -14.34 -28.39
C ALA A 28 -27.38 -13.88 -28.02
N ARG A 29 -27.55 -13.47 -26.76
CA ARG A 29 -28.82 -12.96 -26.24
C ARG A 29 -28.72 -11.47 -26.04
N ASP A 30 -29.78 -10.78 -26.42
CA ASP A 30 -29.92 -9.39 -26.05
C ASP A 30 -30.18 -9.29 -24.55
N PHE A 31 -29.62 -8.26 -23.93
CA PHE A 31 -29.86 -7.90 -22.56
C PHE A 31 -30.17 -6.41 -22.44
N GLU A 32 -30.85 -6.04 -21.37
CA GLU A 32 -31.14 -4.66 -20.99
C GLU A 32 -30.91 -4.54 -19.48
N ILE A 33 -30.36 -3.40 -19.03
CA ILE A 33 -30.08 -3.16 -17.62
C ILE A 33 -30.84 -1.92 -17.17
N ARG A 34 -31.56 -2.07 -16.06
CA ARG A 34 -32.32 -0.99 -15.43
C ARG A 34 -31.86 -0.77 -13.99
N ILE A 35 -31.91 0.47 -13.54
CA ILE A 35 -31.69 0.86 -12.14
C ILE A 35 -32.95 1.56 -11.68
N ASP A 36 -33.62 1.04 -10.65
CA ASP A 36 -34.90 1.58 -10.15
C ASP A 36 -35.91 1.83 -11.30
N ASP A 37 -36.06 0.83 -12.18
CA ASP A 37 -36.85 0.86 -13.42
C ASP A 37 -36.39 1.83 -14.54
N PHE A 38 -35.38 2.66 -14.32
CA PHE A 38 -34.77 3.48 -15.38
C PHE A 38 -33.81 2.67 -16.24
N ILE A 39 -33.97 2.73 -17.57
CA ILE A 39 -33.08 2.06 -18.52
C ILE A 39 -31.73 2.76 -18.53
N THR A 40 -30.68 2.01 -18.18
CA THR A 40 -29.29 2.51 -18.16
C THR A 40 -28.45 1.91 -19.26
N VAL A 41 -28.73 0.66 -19.62
CA VAL A 41 -28.19 0.03 -20.83
C VAL A 41 -29.38 -0.41 -21.67
N GLN A 42 -29.52 0.19 -22.85
CA GLN A 42 -30.58 -0.19 -23.80
C GLN A 42 -30.37 -1.62 -24.28
N ARG A 43 -31.46 -2.24 -24.77
CA ARG A 43 -31.43 -3.59 -25.32
C ARG A 43 -30.31 -3.76 -26.35
N THR A 44 -29.32 -4.59 -26.03
CA THR A 44 -28.12 -4.85 -26.85
C THR A 44 -27.61 -6.26 -26.63
N ASN A 45 -26.85 -6.80 -27.57
CA ASN A 45 -26.11 -8.06 -27.42
C ASN A 45 -24.60 -7.85 -27.20
N ASP A 46 -24.17 -6.58 -27.12
CA ASP A 46 -22.77 -6.23 -26.91
C ASP A 46 -22.39 -6.29 -25.44
N LEU A 47 -21.61 -7.31 -25.07
CA LEU A 47 -21.11 -7.51 -23.71
C LEU A 47 -20.16 -6.42 -23.22
N SER A 48 -19.54 -5.64 -24.10
CA SER A 48 -18.66 -4.54 -23.69
C SER A 48 -19.43 -3.46 -22.92
N LEU A 49 -20.72 -3.32 -23.20
CA LEU A 49 -21.62 -2.37 -22.56
C LEU A 49 -22.21 -2.89 -21.24
N PHE A 50 -21.96 -4.15 -20.88
CA PHE A 50 -22.61 -4.78 -19.72
C PHE A 50 -22.32 -4.05 -18.41
N TYR A 51 -21.11 -3.54 -18.20
CA TYR A 51 -20.75 -2.85 -16.95
C TYR A 51 -21.04 -1.34 -16.96
N CYS A 52 -21.55 -0.78 -18.08
CA CYS A 52 -21.81 0.66 -18.17
C CYS A 52 -22.86 1.16 -17.18
N TYR A 53 -23.77 0.30 -16.69
CA TYR A 53 -24.75 0.68 -15.67
C TYR A 53 -24.10 1.16 -14.37
N GLN A 54 -22.86 0.73 -14.07
CA GLN A 54 -22.15 1.14 -12.85
C GLN A 54 -21.96 2.65 -12.76
N ASN A 55 -21.83 3.34 -13.90
CA ASN A 55 -21.70 4.80 -13.95
C ASN A 55 -22.99 5.51 -13.54
N ALA A 56 -24.14 4.88 -13.76
CA ALA A 56 -25.46 5.41 -13.39
C ALA A 56 -25.90 4.99 -11.97
N LEU A 57 -25.15 4.08 -11.33
CA LEU A 57 -25.50 3.51 -10.05
C LEU A 57 -25.19 4.48 -8.89
N LYS A 58 -26.23 5.02 -8.27
CA LYS A 58 -26.08 5.97 -7.15
C LYS A 58 -26.10 5.26 -5.80
N ARG A 59 -25.64 5.93 -4.74
CA ARG A 59 -25.80 5.44 -3.35
C ARG A 59 -27.27 5.29 -2.96
N GLU A 60 -28.14 6.06 -3.59
CA GLU A 60 -29.57 6.07 -3.33
C GLU A 60 -30.31 4.89 -3.96
N SER A 61 -29.77 4.31 -5.03
CA SER A 61 -30.46 3.28 -5.81
C SER A 61 -30.80 2.03 -5.00
N ASN A 62 -32.03 1.54 -5.17
CA ASN A 62 -32.58 0.44 -4.39
C ASN A 62 -32.33 -0.90 -5.06
N GLU A 63 -32.50 -0.98 -6.38
CA GLU A 63 -32.35 -2.23 -7.13
C GLU A 63 -31.72 -2.03 -8.52
N VAL A 64 -31.12 -3.11 -9.01
CA VAL A 64 -30.64 -3.23 -10.40
C VAL A 64 -31.30 -4.43 -11.04
N SER A 65 -31.99 -4.21 -12.15
CA SER A 65 -32.72 -5.21 -12.91
C SER A 65 -31.98 -5.55 -14.20
N PHE A 66 -31.62 -6.82 -14.38
CA PHE A 66 -31.03 -7.34 -15.61
C PHE A 66 -32.09 -8.15 -16.37
N ILE A 67 -32.41 -7.76 -17.58
CA ILE A 67 -33.44 -8.39 -18.41
C ILE A 67 -32.74 -9.07 -19.58
N LEU A 68 -32.87 -10.39 -19.69
CA LEU A 68 -32.24 -11.21 -20.73
C LEU A 68 -33.32 -11.73 -21.69
N TYR A 69 -33.28 -11.32 -22.94
CA TYR A 69 -34.29 -11.66 -23.94
C TYR A 69 -34.02 -13.02 -24.59
N LYS A 70 -35.10 -13.73 -24.93
CA LYS A 70 -35.06 -14.99 -25.69
C LYS A 70 -35.30 -14.68 -27.17
N GLY A 71 -34.22 -14.32 -27.86
CA GLY A 71 -34.23 -13.89 -29.26
C GLY A 71 -35.04 -12.61 -29.47
N ASN A 72 -35.68 -12.49 -30.63
CA ASN A 72 -36.48 -11.29 -30.99
C ASN A 72 -37.85 -11.23 -30.31
N SER A 73 -38.20 -12.22 -29.49
CA SER A 73 -39.48 -12.24 -28.78
C SER A 73 -39.50 -11.28 -27.59
N ARG A 74 -40.70 -10.95 -27.10
CA ARG A 74 -40.89 -10.23 -25.82
C ARG A 74 -40.67 -11.12 -24.59
N LYS A 75 -40.32 -12.40 -24.76
CA LYS A 75 -40.07 -13.30 -23.63
C LYS A 75 -38.68 -13.03 -23.08
N TYR A 76 -38.59 -12.84 -21.76
CA TYR A 76 -37.32 -12.58 -21.08
C TYR A 76 -37.23 -13.29 -19.73
N ASP A 77 -36.00 -13.41 -19.25
CA ASP A 77 -35.68 -13.73 -17.88
C ASP A 77 -35.17 -12.46 -17.19
N LYS A 78 -35.78 -12.07 -16.07
CA LYS A 78 -35.46 -10.86 -15.30
C LYS A 78 -34.76 -11.25 -14.01
N TYR A 79 -33.61 -10.67 -13.74
CA TYR A 79 -32.88 -10.80 -12.47
C TYR A 79 -32.93 -9.46 -11.76
N VAL A 80 -33.49 -9.43 -10.55
CA VAL A 80 -33.60 -8.21 -9.74
C VAL A 80 -32.62 -8.32 -8.58
N LEU A 81 -31.61 -7.47 -8.57
CA LEU A 81 -30.59 -7.42 -7.54
C LEU A 81 -30.89 -6.28 -6.57
N ILE A 82 -31.34 -6.64 -5.38
CA ILE A 82 -31.75 -5.70 -4.33
C ILE A 82 -30.52 -5.24 -3.55
N ARG A 83 -30.27 -3.91 -3.55
CA ARG A 83 -29.12 -3.26 -2.88
C ARG A 83 -29.46 -2.81 -1.48
N LYS A 84 -30.55 -2.08 -1.36
CA LYS A 84 -31.18 -1.77 -0.08
C LYS A 84 -32.36 -2.71 -0.01
N GLU A 85 -32.52 -3.42 1.10
CA GLU A 85 -33.77 -4.12 1.36
C GLU A 85 -34.87 -3.08 1.23
N ALA A 86 -35.58 -3.09 0.10
CA ALA A 86 -36.87 -2.46 0.03
C ALA A 86 -37.68 -3.22 1.05
N LYS A 87 -37.80 -2.67 2.26
CA LYS A 87 -38.87 -3.08 3.16
C LYS A 87 -40.12 -2.86 2.33
N ILE A 88 -40.67 -3.95 1.83
CA ILE A 88 -41.94 -3.98 1.11
C ILE A 88 -42.90 -3.33 2.10
N PHE A 89 -43.24 -2.08 1.84
CA PHE A 89 -44.16 -1.33 2.68
C PHE A 89 -45.48 -2.09 2.62
N SER A 90 -45.75 -2.85 3.69
CA SER A 90 -47.06 -3.42 3.92
C SER A 90 -47.98 -2.23 4.23
N PRO A 91 -49.14 -2.08 3.58
CA PRO A 91 -50.03 -0.94 3.80
C PRO A 91 -50.62 -0.80 5.22
N ASN A 92 -50.16 -1.59 6.18
CA ASN A 92 -50.76 -1.78 7.50
C ASN A 92 -49.82 -1.51 8.69
N GLU A 93 -48.62 -0.95 8.50
CA GLU A 93 -47.78 -0.54 9.64
C GLU A 93 -48.30 0.78 10.23
N SER A 94 -48.40 0.82 11.56
CA SER A 94 -48.99 1.94 12.30
C SER A 94 -48.14 3.21 12.17
N THR A 95 -48.77 4.39 12.13
CA THR A 95 -48.10 5.71 12.04
C THR A 95 -46.98 5.91 13.07
N THR A 96 -47.07 5.23 14.22
CA THR A 96 -46.07 5.22 15.29
C THR A 96 -44.80 4.46 14.94
N GLU A 97 -44.90 3.26 14.36
CA GLU A 97 -43.73 2.46 13.93
C GLU A 97 -42.97 3.16 12.79
N TYR A 98 -43.69 3.89 11.93
CA TYR A 98 -43.11 4.73 10.90
C TYR A 98 -42.24 5.87 11.49
N ILE A 99 -42.76 6.58 12.50
CA ILE A 99 -42.03 7.68 13.15
C ILE A 99 -40.79 7.13 13.87
N GLU A 100 -40.93 6.02 14.61
CA GLU A 100 -39.80 5.40 15.32
C GLU A 100 -38.69 4.95 14.37
N SER A 101 -39.05 4.35 13.23
CA SER A 101 -38.07 3.93 12.22
C SER A 101 -37.31 5.11 11.61
N ARG A 102 -38.01 6.23 11.35
CA ARG A 102 -37.40 7.46 10.83
C ARG A 102 -36.48 8.13 11.85
N VAL A 103 -36.90 8.20 13.10
CA VAL A 103 -36.07 8.73 14.20
C VAL A 103 -34.81 7.88 14.36
N LYS A 104 -34.96 6.55 14.37
CA LYS A 104 -33.82 5.63 14.49
C LYS A 104 -32.85 5.77 13.33
N GLN A 105 -33.35 5.88 12.09
CA GLN A 105 -32.52 6.10 10.92
C GLN A 105 -31.77 7.44 11.00
N ALA A 106 -32.46 8.52 11.36
CA ALA A 106 -31.84 9.85 11.49
C ALA A 106 -30.74 9.85 12.56
N VAL A 107 -30.96 9.16 13.69
CA VAL A 107 -29.96 8.99 14.75
C VAL A 107 -28.76 8.19 14.27
N GLU A 108 -28.96 7.09 13.53
CA GLU A 108 -27.86 6.30 12.98
C GLU A 108 -27.05 7.06 11.93
N GLU A 109 -27.70 7.81 11.05
CA GLU A 109 -27.05 8.67 10.07
C GLU A 109 -26.23 9.77 10.75
N HIS A 110 -26.78 10.38 11.81
CA HIS A 110 -26.06 11.37 12.60
C HIS A 110 -24.83 10.78 13.31
N LYS A 111 -24.96 9.60 13.91
CA LYS A 111 -23.83 8.88 14.54
C LYS A 111 -22.72 8.59 13.53
N LYS A 112 -23.08 8.07 12.35
CA LYS A 112 -22.12 7.80 11.26
C LYS A 112 -21.42 9.08 10.79
N LYS A 113 -22.15 10.21 10.72
CA LYS A 113 -21.57 11.50 10.34
C LYS A 113 -20.58 12.01 11.38
N LEU A 114 -20.93 11.92 12.67
CA LEU A 114 -20.02 12.29 13.76
C LEU A 114 -18.75 11.43 13.76
N GLU A 115 -18.90 10.12 13.61
CA GLU A 115 -17.75 9.21 13.55
C GLU A 115 -16.86 9.50 12.34
N PHE A 116 -17.46 9.81 11.19
CA PHE A 116 -16.74 10.20 10.00
C PHE A 116 -15.94 11.50 10.17
N GLU A 117 -16.53 12.55 10.75
CA GLU A 117 -15.80 13.80 11.01
C GLU A 117 -14.66 13.57 12.03
N ARG A 118 -14.90 12.80 13.10
CA ARG A 118 -13.85 12.42 14.07
C ARG A 118 -12.69 11.69 13.39
N LEU A 119 -12.98 10.66 12.58
CA LEU A 119 -11.96 9.90 11.85
C LEU A 119 -11.20 10.77 10.84
N LYS A 120 -11.87 11.74 10.23
CA LYS A 120 -11.26 12.69 9.29
C LYS A 120 -10.30 13.65 9.99
N GLU A 121 -10.64 14.15 11.18
CA GLU A 121 -9.74 14.94 12.02
C GLU A 121 -8.53 14.11 12.50
N GLU A 122 -8.74 12.86 12.92
CA GLU A 122 -7.66 11.94 13.27
C GLU A 122 -6.73 11.68 12.08
N ASN A 123 -7.28 11.46 10.89
CA ASN A 123 -6.48 11.24 9.69
C ASN A 123 -5.64 12.48 9.33
N LYS A 124 -6.22 13.68 9.50
CA LYS A 124 -5.51 14.95 9.27
C LYS A 124 -4.35 15.12 10.25
N SER A 125 -4.60 14.94 11.55
CA SER A 125 -3.55 15.09 12.58
C SER A 125 -2.45 14.03 12.43
N GLN A 126 -2.78 12.80 12.06
CA GLN A 126 -1.79 11.76 11.75
C GLN A 126 -0.92 12.13 10.55
N LYS A 127 -1.51 12.67 9.47
CA LYS A 127 -0.75 13.14 8.29
C LYS A 127 0.19 14.28 8.64
N GLU A 128 -0.25 15.23 9.46
CA GLU A 128 0.60 16.32 9.95
C GLU A 128 1.76 15.77 10.77
N ARG A 129 1.50 14.83 11.69
CA ARG A 129 2.54 14.18 12.49
C ARG A 129 3.54 13.37 11.66
N ILE A 130 3.08 12.67 10.61
CA ILE A 130 3.96 11.98 9.66
C ILE A 130 4.85 13.00 8.93
N ARG A 131 4.30 14.15 8.52
CA ARG A 131 5.06 15.21 7.85
C ARG A 131 6.14 15.79 8.77
N GLU A 132 5.80 16.08 10.02
CA GLU A 132 6.77 16.56 11.01
C GLU A 132 7.88 15.54 11.28
N LEU A 133 7.54 14.27 11.44
CA LEU A 133 8.53 13.19 11.64
C LEU A 133 9.45 13.05 10.44
N LYS A 134 8.92 13.11 9.21
CA LYS A 134 9.73 13.10 7.98
C LYS A 134 10.70 14.29 7.92
N GLN A 135 10.25 15.49 8.30
CA GLN A 135 11.13 16.66 8.36
C GLN A 135 12.24 16.49 9.42
N LYS A 136 11.90 15.95 10.60
CA LYS A 136 12.91 15.65 11.64
C LYS A 136 13.94 14.63 11.17
N VAL A 137 13.51 13.55 10.50
CA VAL A 137 14.41 12.54 9.95
C VAL A 137 15.33 13.16 8.90
N SER A 138 14.79 13.92 7.94
CA SER A 138 15.60 14.62 6.93
C SER A 138 16.63 15.55 7.56
N GLY A 139 16.24 16.32 8.59
CA GLY A 139 17.15 17.22 9.29
C GLY A 139 18.24 16.47 10.09
N LEU A 140 17.94 15.29 10.62
CA LEU A 140 18.92 14.43 11.28
C LEU A 140 19.89 13.80 10.27
N GLU A 141 19.39 13.36 9.11
CA GLU A 141 20.23 12.83 8.03
C GLU A 141 21.17 13.89 7.44
N GLU A 142 20.70 15.13 7.28
CA GLU A 142 21.55 16.26 6.84
C GLU A 142 22.64 16.59 7.86
N LYS A 143 22.30 16.57 9.16
CA LYS A 143 23.29 16.75 10.24
C LYS A 143 24.31 15.62 10.26
N GLN A 144 23.87 14.36 10.20
CA GLN A 144 24.78 13.21 10.11
C GLN A 144 25.68 13.29 8.87
N LYS A 145 25.15 13.66 7.70
CA LYS A 145 25.97 13.86 6.50
C LYS A 145 26.99 14.99 6.69
N GLY A 146 26.62 16.08 7.36
CA GLY A 146 27.53 17.16 7.72
C GLY A 146 28.64 16.71 8.67
N ASP A 147 28.31 15.95 9.69
CA ASP A 147 29.25 15.41 10.68
C ASP A 147 30.19 14.36 10.05
N ILE A 148 29.67 13.49 9.19
CA ILE A 148 30.49 12.53 8.43
C ILE A 148 31.40 13.27 7.45
N LYS A 149 30.91 14.32 6.78
CA LYS A 149 31.73 15.12 5.85
C LYS A 149 32.84 15.87 6.58
N SER A 150 32.57 16.43 7.75
CA SER A 150 33.58 17.11 8.57
C SER A 150 34.62 16.13 9.09
N LEU A 151 34.23 14.92 9.51
CA LEU A 151 35.15 13.83 9.84
C LEU A 151 36.02 13.39 8.65
N ILE A 152 35.43 13.28 7.45
CA ILE A 152 36.17 12.95 6.22
C ILE A 152 37.13 14.08 5.83
N GLU A 153 36.73 15.35 5.97
CA GLU A 153 37.61 16.51 5.72
C GLU A 153 38.75 16.57 6.73
N LEU A 154 38.46 16.28 8.01
CA LEU A 154 39.48 16.17 9.06
C LEU A 154 40.48 15.05 8.72
N ALA A 155 39.98 13.86 8.38
CA ALA A 155 40.81 12.73 7.95
C ALA A 155 41.63 13.07 6.68
N LYS A 156 41.05 13.77 5.69
CA LYS A 156 41.78 14.25 4.52
C LYS A 156 42.84 15.29 4.87
N GLY A 157 42.62 16.14 5.86
CA GLY A 157 43.63 17.08 6.38
C GLY A 157 44.82 16.38 7.03
N PHE A 158 44.58 15.25 7.71
CA PHE A 158 45.63 14.37 8.22
C PHE A 158 46.36 13.59 7.10
N ILE A 159 45.65 13.20 6.03
CA ILE A 159 46.22 12.40 4.93
C ILE A 159 46.91 13.25 3.85
N SER A 160 46.48 14.50 3.64
CA SER A 160 46.95 15.37 2.52
C SER A 160 48.18 16.22 2.83
N LYS A 161 48.88 15.97 3.94
CA LYS A 161 50.25 16.48 4.14
C LYS A 161 51.28 15.39 3.81
N PRO A 162 51.66 15.20 2.53
CA PRO A 162 53.00 14.71 2.23
C PRO A 162 53.96 15.90 2.40
N ASN A 163 54.87 15.79 3.37
CA ASN A 163 55.98 16.70 3.52
C ASN A 163 56.78 16.79 2.21
N ALA A 164 56.83 17.99 1.62
CA ALA A 164 58.04 18.45 0.98
C ALA A 164 58.91 19.11 2.06
N SER A 165 60.16 18.67 2.12
CA SER A 165 61.26 19.12 2.98
C SER A 165 61.17 18.85 4.49
N GLY A 166 61.82 17.76 4.89
CA GLY A 166 63.10 17.88 5.59
C GLY A 166 63.08 18.08 7.11
N LYS A 167 63.29 16.95 7.81
CA LYS A 167 63.82 16.78 9.17
C LYS A 167 62.92 17.14 10.37
N ALA A 168 63.04 16.25 11.36
CA ALA A 168 62.68 16.31 12.78
C ALA A 168 61.30 15.72 13.14
N ASP A 169 61.40 14.55 13.77
CA ASP A 169 60.69 14.12 14.98
C ASP A 169 59.20 14.44 15.09
N GLU A 170 58.34 13.43 14.89
CA GLU A 170 57.11 13.23 15.67
C GLU A 170 56.52 11.85 15.37
N ASP A 171 57.09 10.84 16.04
CA ASP A 171 56.42 9.59 16.37
C ASP A 171 55.23 9.88 17.28
N SER A 172 54.02 9.77 16.77
CA SER A 172 52.88 9.44 17.62
C SER A 172 51.96 8.50 16.86
N PRO A 173 52.05 7.18 17.14
CA PRO A 173 51.24 6.18 16.48
C PRO A 173 49.79 6.31 16.95
N ILE A 174 48.86 6.49 16.01
CA ILE A 174 47.45 6.20 16.28
C ILE A 174 47.31 4.67 16.22
N ASN A 175 47.28 4.04 17.39
CA ASN A 175 47.12 2.58 17.57
C ASN A 175 48.18 1.69 16.90
N GLY A 176 49.45 2.13 16.88
CA GLY A 176 50.60 1.23 16.70
C GLY A 176 50.83 0.65 15.31
N ALA A 177 50.12 1.09 14.26
CA ALA A 177 50.42 0.73 12.88
C ALA A 177 50.83 1.98 12.10
N GLU A 178 51.96 1.91 11.38
CA GLU A 178 52.37 3.01 10.49
C GLU A 178 51.27 3.26 9.45
N ASN A 179 50.92 4.52 9.18
CA ASN A 179 49.86 4.89 8.23
C ASN A 179 50.03 4.23 6.84
N LEU A 180 51.29 3.91 6.48
CA LEU A 180 51.65 3.19 5.27
C LEU A 180 51.20 1.72 5.29
N GLU A 181 51.25 1.06 6.45
CA GLU A 181 50.77 -0.31 6.63
C GLU A 181 49.26 -0.41 6.56
N MET A 182 48.53 0.56 7.15
CA MET A 182 47.07 0.61 7.02
C MET A 182 46.63 0.77 5.57
N ALA A 183 47.27 1.65 4.81
CA ALA A 183 46.96 1.84 3.39
C ALA A 183 47.23 0.58 2.56
N LYS A 184 48.33 -0.13 2.85
CA LYS A 184 48.64 -1.44 2.22
C LYS A 184 47.60 -2.50 2.59
N MET A 185 47.16 -2.52 3.85
CA MET A 185 46.18 -3.48 4.36
C MET A 185 44.80 -3.25 3.72
N ILE A 186 44.36 -1.99 3.61
CA ILE A 186 43.13 -1.59 2.92
C ILE A 186 43.17 -2.05 1.46
N THR A 187 44.28 -1.79 0.77
CA THR A 187 44.45 -2.18 -0.64
C THR A 187 44.46 -3.70 -0.80
N HIS A 188 45.11 -4.42 0.11
CA HIS A 188 45.14 -5.89 0.12
C HIS A 188 43.73 -6.48 0.28
N PHE A 189 42.94 -5.98 1.22
CA PHE A 189 41.59 -6.49 1.46
C PHE A 189 40.59 -6.08 0.37
N LYS A 190 40.72 -4.87 -0.19
CA LYS A 190 39.93 -4.44 -1.33
C LYS A 190 40.14 -5.36 -2.54
N ASN A 191 41.39 -5.72 -2.83
CA ASN A 191 41.71 -6.62 -3.94
C ASN A 191 41.29 -8.08 -3.68
N ARG A 192 41.37 -8.54 -2.42
CA ARG A 192 41.06 -9.93 -2.06
C ARG A 192 39.56 -10.23 -2.04
N PHE A 193 38.75 -9.30 -1.58
CA PHE A 193 37.30 -9.52 -1.38
C PHE A 193 36.43 -8.81 -2.42
N GLY A 194 37.01 -7.95 -3.25
CA GLY A 194 36.29 -7.10 -4.18
C GLY A 194 35.79 -5.81 -3.53
N GLU A 195 35.68 -4.76 -4.34
CA GLU A 195 35.37 -3.40 -3.90
C GLU A 195 34.01 -3.31 -3.20
N GLU A 196 32.97 -3.95 -3.75
CA GLU A 196 31.61 -3.90 -3.19
C GLU A 196 31.50 -4.58 -1.81
N VAL A 197 32.20 -5.69 -1.61
CA VAL A 197 32.20 -6.42 -0.32
C VAL A 197 33.01 -5.67 0.71
N PHE A 198 34.14 -5.08 0.30
CA PHE A 198 34.98 -4.27 1.17
C PHE A 198 34.27 -3.01 1.66
N GLU A 199 33.58 -2.28 0.77
CA GLU A 199 32.83 -1.07 1.16
C GLU A 199 31.69 -1.38 2.14
N LYS A 200 30.95 -2.48 1.91
CA LYS A 200 29.92 -2.93 2.84
C LYS A 200 30.50 -3.32 4.21
N ALA A 201 31.63 -4.02 4.23
CA ALA A 201 32.30 -4.41 5.47
C ALA A 201 32.82 -3.18 6.24
N LEU A 202 33.37 -2.18 5.54
CA LEU A 202 33.83 -0.93 6.13
C LEU A 202 32.66 -0.13 6.70
N GLY A 203 31.54 -0.05 5.97
CA GLY A 203 30.31 0.61 6.42
C GLY A 203 29.74 -0.03 7.69
N VAL A 204 29.71 -1.36 7.77
CA VAL A 204 29.32 -2.09 8.99
C VAL A 204 30.29 -1.80 10.13
N GLY A 205 31.61 -1.79 9.87
CA GLY A 205 32.62 -1.46 10.88
C GLY A 205 32.46 -0.05 11.45
N LEU A 206 32.15 0.94 10.62
CA LEU A 206 31.91 2.32 11.05
C LEU A 206 30.61 2.42 11.88
N GLN A 207 29.53 1.76 11.45
CA GLN A 207 28.28 1.73 12.22
C GLN A 207 28.45 1.06 13.58
N LEU A 208 29.30 0.03 13.67
CA LEU A 208 29.62 -0.62 14.94
C LEU A 208 30.47 0.26 15.85
N ALA A 209 31.36 1.09 15.29
CA ALA A 209 32.12 2.08 16.04
C ALA A 209 31.21 3.19 16.64
N GLU A 210 30.17 3.61 15.91
CA GLU A 210 29.17 4.59 16.39
C GLU A 210 28.18 4.00 17.41
N HIS A 211 28.00 2.68 17.41
CA HIS A 211 27.06 1.98 18.30
C HIS A 211 27.73 0.83 19.08
N PRO A 212 28.53 1.16 20.13
CA PRO A 212 29.32 0.17 20.87
C PRO A 212 28.51 -0.95 21.52
N LYS A 213 27.23 -0.71 21.82
CA LYS A 213 26.33 -1.69 22.43
C LYS A 213 26.03 -2.88 21.51
N ILE A 214 26.09 -2.66 20.18
CA ILE A 214 25.79 -3.68 19.17
C ILE A 214 27.02 -4.56 18.88
N ILE A 215 28.22 -4.12 19.27
CA ILE A 215 29.48 -4.85 19.04
C ILE A 215 29.43 -6.25 19.67
N GLU A 216 28.94 -6.37 20.90
CA GLU A 216 28.90 -7.67 21.59
C GLU A 216 27.90 -8.64 20.95
N GLU A 217 26.77 -8.15 20.44
CA GLU A 217 25.79 -8.96 19.70
C GLU A 217 26.36 -9.44 18.36
N VAL A 218 27.07 -8.57 17.64
CA VAL A 218 27.69 -8.93 16.36
C VAL A 218 28.87 -9.89 16.57
N LYS A 219 29.67 -9.71 17.62
CA LYS A 219 30.72 -10.69 17.99
C LYS A 219 30.12 -12.06 18.29
N ALA A 220 29.03 -12.12 19.07
CA ALA A 220 28.35 -13.37 19.38
C ALA A 220 27.85 -14.07 18.10
N PHE A 221 27.27 -13.31 17.17
CA PHE A 221 26.80 -13.82 15.88
C PHE A 221 27.95 -14.35 15.00
N ILE A 222 29.06 -13.60 14.90
CA ILE A 222 30.24 -14.02 14.12
C ILE A 222 30.83 -15.31 14.70
N ASN A 223 30.98 -15.39 16.02
CA ASN A 223 31.51 -16.58 16.69
C ASN A 223 30.59 -17.80 16.53
N GLN A 224 29.27 -17.60 16.56
CA GLN A 224 28.30 -18.65 16.28
C GLN A 224 28.42 -19.17 14.84
N LYS A 225 28.66 -18.28 13.87
CA LYS A 225 28.87 -18.67 12.47
C LYS A 225 30.17 -19.41 12.23
N LEU A 226 31.28 -18.94 12.81
CA LEU A 226 32.59 -19.60 12.71
C LEU A 226 32.60 -20.98 13.37
N ASN A 227 31.89 -21.16 14.48
CA ASN A 227 31.78 -22.46 15.15
C ASN A 227 30.89 -23.46 14.38
N ASN A 228 29.94 -22.96 13.59
CA ASN A 228 29.07 -23.80 12.77
C ASN A 228 29.72 -24.23 11.44
N GLU A 229 30.77 -23.55 10.97
CA GLU A 229 31.51 -23.92 9.76
C GLU A 229 32.67 -24.90 10.03
N ASN A 230 33.02 -25.13 11.30
CA ASN A 230 34.09 -26.04 11.73
C ASN A 230 33.61 -27.42 12.24
N ASN A 231 32.31 -27.73 12.09
CA ASN A 231 31.69 -29.04 12.33
C ASN A 231 31.08 -29.57 11.03
#